data_AF-A0A7V5M5U6-F1
#
_entry.id   AF-A0A7V5M5U6-F1
#
_cell.length_a   1.000
_cell.length_b   1.000
_cell.length_c   1.000
_cell.angle_alpha   90.00
_cell.angle_beta   90.00
_cell.angle_gamma   90.00
#
_symmetry.space_group_name_H-M   'P 1'
#
loop_
_entity.id
_entity.type
_entity.pdbx_description
1 polymer ?
#
loop_
_entity_poly.entity_id
_entity_poly.type
_entity_poly.pdbx_seq_one_letter_code
_entity_poly.pdbx_strand_id
1 'polypeptide(L)'
;MIGMDFLSFLILLIISIVVSAVLHFGFKYYIIPGWWSYVSKVIIGWVGAWLGSPVLGHWWQSLAYKDIYIIPAILGALGLLIFMVDALKTAATLCIGAKGAEK
;
A
#
# COMPACT_ATOMS: atom_id res chain seq x y z
N MET A 1 15.43 -8.45 -0.85
CA MET A 1 16.37 -7.31 -1.00
C MET A 1 16.88 -6.91 0.39
N ILE A 2 17.85 -7.63 0.93
CA ILE A 2 18.63 -7.19 2.11
C ILE A 2 19.91 -6.56 1.54
N GLY A 3 20.19 -5.32 1.92
CA GLY A 3 21.23 -4.47 1.28
C GLY A 3 20.68 -3.41 0.32
N MET A 4 19.46 -2.91 0.55
CA MET A 4 18.87 -1.85 -0.28
C MET A 4 19.53 -0.50 0.02
N ASP A 5 20.02 0.18 -1.03
CA ASP A 5 20.58 1.53 -0.89
C ASP A 5 19.53 2.52 -0.35
N PHE A 6 19.98 3.55 0.36
CA PHE A 6 19.11 4.60 0.88
C PHE A 6 18.27 5.27 -0.22
N LEU A 7 18.81 5.39 -1.43
CA LEU A 7 18.09 5.99 -2.56
C LEU A 7 16.93 5.10 -3.03
N SER A 8 17.14 3.79 -3.07
CA SER A 8 16.12 2.78 -3.35
C SER A 8 14.99 2.82 -2.33
N PHE A 9 15.33 2.95 -1.04
CA PHE A 9 14.36 3.20 0.03
C PHE A 9 13.55 4.49 -0.22
N LEU A 10 14.23 5.59 -0.54
CA LEU A 10 13.60 6.90 -0.74
C LEU A 10 12.65 6.89 -1.95
N ILE A 11 13.01 6.23 -3.05
CA ILE A 11 12.14 6.11 -4.24
C ILE A 11 10.84 5.37 -3.86
N LEU A 12 10.94 4.23 -3.17
CA LEU A 12 9.77 3.48 -2.70
C LEU A 12 8.92 4.31 -1.74
N LEU A 13 9.55 5.08 -0.86
CA LEU A 13 8.87 5.95 0.09
C LEU A 13 8.08 7.04 -0.63
N ILE A 14 8.69 7.70 -1.62
CA ILE A 14 8.03 8.73 -2.43
C ILE A 14 6.84 8.12 -3.18
N ILE A 15 7.01 6.95 -3.82
CA ILE A 15 5.92 6.23 -4.50
C ILE A 15 4.78 5.96 -3.51
N SER A 16 5.09 5.45 -2.32
CA SER A 16 4.07 5.19 -1.30
C SER A 16 3.35 6.44 -0.83
N ILE A 17 4.06 7.55 -0.60
CA ILE A 17 3.48 8.84 -0.23
C ILE A 17 2.50 9.29 -1.31
N VAL A 18 2.91 9.27 -2.58
CA VAL A 18 2.07 9.69 -3.71
C VAL A 18 0.85 8.78 -3.85
N VAL A 19 1.04 7.46 -3.87
CA VAL A 19 -0.06 6.48 -4.00
C VAL A 19 -1.04 6.58 -2.83
N SER A 20 -0.52 6.68 -1.61
CA SER A 20 -1.35 6.87 -0.41
C SER A 20 -2.10 8.19 -0.44
N ALA A 21 -1.49 9.26 -0.94
CA ALA A 21 -2.15 10.56 -1.08
C ALA A 21 -3.27 10.51 -2.12
N VAL A 22 -3.02 9.88 -3.27
CA VAL A 22 -4.03 9.67 -4.32
C VAL A 22 -5.21 8.85 -3.78
N LEU A 23 -4.95 7.76 -3.05
CA LEU A 23 -6.02 6.95 -2.44
C LEU A 23 -6.76 7.68 -1.32
N HIS A 24 -6.05 8.39 -0.45
CA HIS A 24 -6.64 9.03 0.73
C HIS A 24 -7.39 10.32 0.37
N PHE A 25 -6.79 11.20 -0.44
CA PHE A 25 -7.35 12.50 -0.80
C PHE A 25 -8.12 12.47 -2.12
N GLY A 26 -7.61 11.77 -3.13
CA GLY A 26 -8.25 11.68 -4.45
C GLY A 26 -9.49 10.78 -4.44
N PHE A 27 -9.32 9.51 -4.08
CA PHE A 27 -10.40 8.52 -4.09
C PHE A 27 -11.23 8.47 -2.79
N LYS A 28 -10.86 9.25 -1.76
CA LYS A 28 -11.46 9.18 -0.41
C LYS A 28 -11.55 7.73 0.12
N TYR A 29 -10.59 6.89 -0.26
CA TYR A 29 -10.59 5.47 0.05
C TYR A 29 -10.01 5.25 1.44
N TYR A 30 -10.76 5.58 2.50
CA TYR A 30 -10.35 5.43 3.90
C TYR A 30 -11.45 4.79 4.75
N ILE A 31 -11.02 4.11 5.82
CA ILE A 31 -11.91 3.56 6.86
C ILE A 31 -12.20 4.63 7.91
N ILE A 32 -11.15 5.36 8.32
CA ILE A 32 -11.24 6.45 9.29
C ILE A 32 -10.60 7.71 8.67
N PRO A 33 -11.30 8.84 8.62
CA PRO A 33 -10.72 10.11 8.18
C PRO A 33 -9.72 10.60 9.24
N GLY A 34 -8.48 10.91 8.83
CA GLY A 34 -7.49 11.48 9.75
C GLY A 34 -6.05 11.30 9.31
N TRP A 35 -5.17 12.17 9.83
CA TRP A 35 -3.74 12.15 9.55
C TRP A 35 -3.04 10.85 9.98
N TRP A 36 -3.45 10.26 11.10
CA TRP A 36 -2.93 8.95 11.55
C TRP A 36 -3.28 7.79 10.60
N SER A 37 -4.48 7.85 10.00
CA SER A 37 -4.94 6.90 8.97
C SER A 37 -4.17 7.08 7.65
N TYR A 38 -3.68 8.28 7.39
CA TYR A 38 -2.78 8.53 6.25
C TYR A 38 -1.38 7.96 6.48
N VAL A 39 -0.76 8.22 7.64
CA VAL A 39 0.59 7.73 7.95
C VAL A 39 0.67 6.20 7.93
N SER A 40 -0.33 5.52 8.50
CA SER A 40 -0.41 4.05 8.46
C SER A 40 -0.49 3.50 7.03
N LYS A 41 -1.24 4.15 6.13
CA LYS A 41 -1.25 3.80 4.71
C LYS A 41 0.10 4.04 4.04
N VAL A 42 0.82 5.11 4.36
CA VAL A 42 2.15 5.34 3.79
C VAL A 42 3.12 4.22 4.19
N ILE A 43 3.07 3.75 5.43
CA ILE A 43 3.91 2.64 5.89
C ILE A 43 3.53 1.34 5.14
N ILE A 44 2.24 1.04 5.04
CA ILE A 44 1.75 -0.19 4.41
C ILE A 44 1.94 -0.16 2.90
N GLY A 45 1.63 0.96 2.25
CA GLY A 45 1.89 1.20 0.84
C GLY A 45 3.37 1.10 0.49
N TRP A 46 4.27 1.45 1.42
CA TRP A 46 5.71 1.29 1.23
C TRP A 46 6.11 -0.20 1.24
N VAL A 47 5.53 -0.99 2.14
CA VAL A 47 5.68 -2.45 2.12
C VAL A 47 5.12 -3.05 0.83
N GLY A 48 3.96 -2.58 0.37
CA GLY A 48 3.36 -3.01 -0.89
C GLY A 48 4.22 -2.66 -2.09
N ALA A 49 4.80 -1.46 -2.11
CA ALA A 49 5.72 -1.02 -3.15
C ALA A 49 6.98 -1.89 -3.21
N TRP A 50 7.51 -2.24 -2.04
CA TRP A 50 8.65 -3.12 -1.92
C TRP A 50 8.35 -4.54 -2.41
N LEU A 51 7.16 -5.07 -2.11
CA LEU A 51 6.69 -6.37 -2.59
C LEU A 51 6.30 -6.36 -4.08
N GLY A 52 6.04 -5.20 -4.66
CA GLY A 52 5.65 -5.06 -6.06
C GLY A 52 6.62 -5.70 -7.03
N SER A 53 7.92 -5.40 -6.92
CA SER A 53 8.96 -5.94 -7.80
C SER A 53 9.12 -7.47 -7.72
N PRO A 54 9.21 -8.10 -6.53
CA PRO A 54 9.30 -9.57 -6.44
C PRO A 54 7.99 -10.30 -6.75
N VAL A 55 6.82 -9.71 -6.54
CA VAL A 55 5.52 -10.39 -6.73
C VAL A 55 4.98 -10.22 -8.15
N LEU A 56 5.07 -9.01 -8.72
CA LEU A 56 4.52 -8.69 -10.04
C LEU A 56 5.55 -8.82 -11.17
N GLY A 57 6.83 -8.97 -10.80
CA GLY A 57 7.94 -9.21 -11.72
C GLY A 57 8.64 -7.93 -12.18
N HIS A 58 9.53 -8.12 -13.14
CA HIS A 58 10.50 -7.12 -13.58
C HIS A 58 10.08 -6.46 -14.89
N TRP A 59 9.15 -5.50 -14.82
CA TRP A 59 8.55 -4.88 -16.00
C TRP A 59 9.32 -3.63 -16.41
N TRP A 60 9.81 -3.61 -17.65
CA TRP A 60 10.60 -2.52 -18.23
C TRP A 60 11.91 -2.22 -17.45
N GLN A 61 13.03 -2.84 -17.84
CA GLN A 61 14.36 -2.51 -17.29
C GLN A 61 14.72 -1.02 -17.43
N SER A 62 14.19 -0.30 -18.43
CA SER A 62 14.52 1.11 -18.64
C SER A 62 13.93 2.06 -17.58
N LEU A 63 12.93 1.60 -16.82
CA LEU A 63 12.32 2.32 -15.69
C LEU A 63 12.66 1.64 -14.35
N ALA A 64 13.70 0.81 -14.34
CA ALA A 64 14.18 0.13 -13.15
C ALA A 64 15.38 0.88 -12.56
N TYR A 65 15.35 1.12 -11.25
CA TYR A 65 16.54 1.55 -10.51
C TYR A 65 17.09 0.37 -9.72
N LYS A 66 18.20 -0.19 -10.18
CA LYS A 66 18.77 -1.46 -9.70
C LYS A 66 17.71 -2.57 -9.76
N ASP A 67 17.14 -2.95 -8.62
CA ASP A 67 16.14 -3.99 -8.49
C ASP A 67 14.72 -3.45 -8.22
N ILE A 68 14.53 -2.12 -8.25
CA ILE A 68 13.21 -1.50 -8.06
C ILE A 68 12.61 -1.12 -9.40
N TYR A 69 11.50 -1.78 -9.72
CA TYR A 69 10.72 -1.50 -10.92
C TYR A 69 9.54 -0.61 -10.52
N ILE A 70 9.48 0.61 -11.07
CA ILE A 70 8.51 1.62 -10.65
C ILE A 70 7.07 1.17 -10.87
N ILE A 71 6.77 0.55 -12.02
CA ILE A 71 5.41 0.09 -12.35
C ILE A 71 4.95 -1.02 -11.38
N PRO A 72 5.70 -2.13 -11.23
CA PRO A 72 5.44 -3.14 -10.20
C PRO A 72 5.30 -2.56 -8.79
N ALA A 73 6.14 -1.58 -8.42
CA ALA A 73 6.06 -0.94 -7.11
C ALA A 73 4.75 -0.16 -6.92
N ILE A 74 4.31 0.62 -7.90
CA ILE A 74 3.02 1.34 -7.82
C ILE A 74 1.87 0.34 -7.70
N LEU A 75 1.88 -0.72 -8.51
CA LEU A 75 0.83 -1.75 -8.49
C LEU A 75 0.82 -2.55 -7.17
N GLY A 76 2.00 -2.86 -6.63
CA GLY A 76 2.13 -3.53 -5.34
C GLY A 76 1.61 -2.65 -4.18
N ALA A 77 1.92 -1.36 -4.20
CA ALA A 77 1.39 -0.40 -3.23
C ALA A 77 -0.14 -0.29 -3.31
N LEU A 78 -0.68 -0.15 -4.52
CA LEU A 78 -2.12 -0.10 -4.76
C LEU A 78 -2.81 -1.39 -4.28
N GLY A 79 -2.31 -2.54 -4.69
CA GLY A 79 -2.88 -3.85 -4.35
C GLY A 79 -2.93 -4.07 -2.84
N LEU A 80 -1.82 -3.81 -2.13
CA LEU A 80 -1.75 -4.00 -0.69
C LEU A 80 -2.67 -3.02 0.07
N LEU A 81 -2.73 -1.76 -0.36
CA LEU A 81 -3.60 -0.76 0.27
C LEU A 81 -5.08 -1.05 0.06
N ILE A 82 -5.47 -1.45 -1.15
CA ILE A 82 -6.86 -1.84 -1.44
C ILE A 82 -7.23 -3.07 -0.62
N PHE A 83 -6.39 -4.11 -0.65
CA PHE A 83 -6.61 -5.33 0.11
C PHE A 83 -6.73 -5.06 1.61
N MET A 84 -5.85 -4.22 2.16
CA MET A 84 -5.92 -3.84 3.58
C MET A 84 -7.26 -3.17 3.91
N VAL A 85 -7.70 -2.21 3.10
CA VAL A 85 -8.95 -1.49 3.37
C VAL A 85 -10.16 -2.44 3.28
N ASP A 86 -10.16 -3.32 2.28
CA ASP A 86 -11.22 -4.31 2.08
C ASP A 86 -11.27 -5.35 3.21
N ALA A 87 -10.12 -5.89 3.60
CA ALA A 87 -9.99 -6.85 4.69
C ALA A 87 -10.45 -6.26 6.03
N LEU A 88 -10.05 -5.01 6.33
CA LEU A 88 -10.46 -4.33 7.55
C LEU A 88 -11.96 -3.98 7.56
N LYS A 89 -12.53 -3.57 6.41
CA LYS A 89 -13.99 -3.36 6.30
C LYS A 89 -14.75 -4.67 6.49
N THR A 90 -14.30 -5.75 5.85
CA THR A 90 -14.90 -7.08 5.98
C THR A 90 -14.84 -7.57 7.41
N ALA A 91 -13.67 -7.46 8.07
CA ALA A 91 -13.51 -7.82 9.48
C ALA A 91 -14.43 -6.98 10.40
N ALA A 92 -14.54 -5.68 10.15
CA ALA A 92 -15.46 -4.82 10.90
C ALA A 92 -16.92 -5.26 10.74
N THR A 93 -17.36 -5.59 9.52
CA THR A 93 -18.71 -6.10 9.25
C THR A 93 -18.96 -7.42 9.97
N LEU A 94 -18.01 -8.36 9.94
CA LEU A 94 -18.13 -9.65 10.64
C LEU A 94 -18.20 -9.48 12.16
N CYS A 95 -17.37 -8.62 12.74
CA CYS A 95 -17.39 -8.34 14.18
C CYS A 95 -18.69 -7.66 14.62
N ILE A 96 -19.26 -6.77 13.80
CA ILE A 96 -20.55 -6.13 14.09
C ILE A 96 -21.71 -7.13 13.92
N GLY A 97 -21.67 -8.00 12.90
CA GLY A 97 -22.64 -9.07 12.70
C GLY A 97 -22.66 -10.08 13.85
N ALA A 98 -21.48 -10.45 14.36
CA ALA A 98 -21.36 -11.33 15.53
C ALA A 98 -21.97 -10.72 16.80
N LYS A 99 -21.79 -9.41 17.01
CA LYS A 99 -22.39 -8.68 18.15
C LYS A 99 -23.91 -8.54 18.08
N GLY A 100 -24.51 -8.68 16.89
CA GLY A 100 -25.96 -8.63 16.69
C GLY A 100 -26.67 -9.97 16.93
N ALA A 101 -25.95 -11.10 16.85
CA ALA A 101 -26.50 -12.44 17.06
C ALA A 101 -26.44 -12.92 18.53
N GLU A 102 -25.80 -12.14 19.41
CA GLU A 102 -25.72 -12.40 20.86
C GLU A 102 -26.78 -11.62 21.67
N LYS A 103 -27.68 -10.90 21.01
CA LYS A 103 -28.84 -10.21 21.62
C LYS A 103 -30.14 -10.86 21.21
#